data_AF-F7VFZ3-F1
#
_entry.id   AF-F7VFZ3-F1
#
_cell.length_a   1.000
_cell.length_b   1.000
_cell.length_c   1.000
_cell.angle_alpha   90.00
_cell.angle_beta   90.00
_cell.angle_gamma   90.00
#
_symmetry.space_group_name_H-M   'P 1'
#
loop_
_entity.id
_entity.type
_entity.pdbx_description
1 polymer ?
#
loop_
_entity_poly.entity_id
_entity_poly.type
_entity_poly.pdbx_seq_one_letter_code
_entity_poly.pdbx_strand_id
1 'polypeptide(L)'
;MPGSFTQKKIDIDFDIRQGGFSGSPETITLMDHRVSCQVLSTGLETGMMCSVRIEGMKLSTMNRLSVAQASVIDQSSNSITVRAGDAGATRPTIFTGGIVEAFVDYAGAPNVAFQVTALSTAIPAAMPIEPTCFAAGAKVSDIMQAIAGKVGLEFTNHGVDAVMTGGVNYPGSAMQQIDACARSVGIEYHIGMDTLSIWPKDVAASDTAILVSADTGMVGYPNYSQGGVLVQTLFNPGINFRDTIKLQSEYSPAAWVNNYGQLREVAGASSMYPASNGLWVVQKIEHDLQTETPGGPWFTMLEAQRPEFAGRVETFGR
;
A
#
# COMPACT_ATOMS: atom_id res chain seq x y z
N MET A 1 10.52 -2.61 -30.35
CA MET A 1 10.44 -3.88 -29.61
C MET A 1 9.11 -4.55 -29.97
N PRO A 2 9.10 -5.70 -30.66
CA PRO A 2 7.89 -6.47 -30.90
C PRO A 2 7.62 -7.34 -29.66
N GLY A 3 7.03 -6.73 -28.63
CA GLY A 3 6.37 -7.42 -27.52
C GLY A 3 4.91 -7.01 -27.58
N SER A 4 4.04 -7.99 -27.82
CA SER A 4 2.60 -7.79 -28.08
C SER A 4 1.95 -6.95 -26.98
N PHE A 5 0.98 -6.11 -27.37
CA PHE A 5 0.02 -5.55 -26.43
C PHE A 5 -0.64 -6.73 -25.70
N THR A 6 -0.26 -6.97 -24.45
CA THR A 6 -0.92 -7.96 -23.61
C THR A 6 -2.20 -7.35 -23.07
N GLN A 7 -3.29 -8.11 -23.11
CA GLN A 7 -4.56 -7.67 -22.53
C GLN A 7 -4.38 -7.58 -21.01
N LYS A 8 -4.69 -6.41 -20.44
CA LYS A 8 -4.61 -6.17 -19.00
C LYS A 8 -5.89 -6.63 -18.32
N LYS A 9 -5.76 -7.30 -17.17
CA LYS A 9 -6.88 -7.90 -16.43
C LYS A 9 -6.82 -7.50 -14.96
N ILE A 10 -7.99 -7.18 -14.43
CA ILE A 10 -8.23 -6.96 -13.00
C ILE A 10 -9.38 -7.89 -12.61
N ASP A 11 -9.13 -8.73 -11.62
CA ASP A 11 -10.15 -9.55 -10.97
C ASP A 11 -10.45 -8.93 -9.60
N ILE A 12 -11.73 -8.93 -9.23
CA ILE A 12 -12.18 -8.39 -7.96
C ILE A 12 -13.03 -9.43 -7.26
N ASP A 13 -12.68 -9.74 -6.01
CA ASP A 13 -13.51 -10.56 -5.13
C ASP A 13 -14.12 -9.67 -4.04
N PHE A 14 -15.44 -9.72 -3.92
CA PHE A 14 -16.17 -9.11 -2.81
C PHE A 14 -16.57 -10.19 -1.83
N ASP A 15 -16.06 -10.13 -0.61
CA ASP A 15 -16.49 -11.01 0.47
C ASP A 15 -17.54 -10.32 1.32
N ILE A 16 -18.79 -10.77 1.17
CA ILE A 16 -19.95 -10.22 1.86
C ILE A 16 -20.24 -11.09 3.08
N ARG A 17 -19.88 -10.60 4.26
CA ARG A 17 -20.12 -11.25 5.56
C ARG A 17 -21.33 -10.65 6.30
N GLN A 18 -21.73 -9.43 5.95
CA GLN A 18 -22.84 -8.71 6.58
C GLN A 18 -23.66 -7.97 5.51
N GLY A 19 -24.98 -7.92 5.69
CA GLY A 19 -25.88 -7.26 4.74
C GLY A 19 -26.21 -8.07 3.48
N GLY A 20 -25.64 -9.28 3.34
CA GLY A 20 -26.00 -10.21 2.27
C GLY A 20 -27.45 -10.70 2.38
N PHE A 21 -28.13 -10.82 1.24
CA PHE A 21 -29.56 -11.23 1.18
C PHE A 21 -29.81 -12.69 1.60
N SER A 22 -28.80 -13.54 1.55
CA SER A 22 -28.88 -14.97 1.91
C SER A 22 -28.70 -15.24 3.40
N GLY A 23 -28.29 -14.24 4.20
CA GLY A 23 -27.94 -14.40 5.61
C GLY A 23 -26.69 -15.25 5.88
N SER A 24 -25.97 -15.70 4.84
CA SER A 24 -24.72 -16.45 4.92
C SER A 24 -23.59 -15.67 4.27
N PRO A 25 -22.33 -15.83 4.73
CA PRO A 25 -21.18 -15.28 4.04
C PRO A 25 -21.12 -15.76 2.59
N GLU A 26 -20.77 -14.87 1.68
CA GLU A 26 -20.64 -15.18 0.26
C GLU A 26 -19.52 -14.38 -0.40
N THR A 27 -18.94 -14.94 -1.46
CA THR A 27 -17.94 -14.27 -2.28
C THR A 27 -18.51 -14.02 -3.68
N ILE A 28 -18.46 -12.77 -4.15
CA ILE A 28 -18.82 -12.38 -5.51
C ILE A 28 -17.55 -12.03 -6.26
N THR A 29 -17.18 -12.87 -7.22
CA THR A 29 -16.04 -12.63 -8.11
C THR A 29 -16.49 -11.93 -9.39
N LEU A 30 -15.86 -10.81 -9.70
CA LEU A 30 -16.00 -10.07 -10.94
C LEU A 30 -14.72 -10.21 -11.78
N MET A 31 -14.90 -10.70 -13.01
CA MET A 31 -13.83 -10.87 -14.00
C MET A 31 -14.29 -10.25 -15.33
N ASP A 32 -13.33 -9.88 -16.17
CA ASP A 32 -13.58 -9.36 -17.53
C ASP A 32 -14.47 -8.11 -17.59
N HIS A 33 -14.52 -7.34 -16.51
CA HIS A 33 -15.12 -6.02 -16.48
C HIS A 33 -14.12 -4.93 -16.86
N ARG A 34 -14.65 -3.80 -17.33
CA ARG A 34 -13.87 -2.57 -17.44
C ARG A 34 -13.72 -2.00 -16.03
N VAL A 35 -12.49 -2.01 -15.53
CA VAL A 35 -12.15 -1.60 -14.18
C VAL A 35 -11.12 -0.47 -14.25
N SER A 36 -11.37 0.61 -13.51
CA SER A 36 -10.34 1.56 -13.10
C SER A 36 -10.05 1.32 -11.63
N CYS A 37 -8.79 1.14 -11.27
CA CYS A 37 -8.38 0.86 -9.90
C CYS A 37 -7.17 1.70 -9.54
N GLN A 38 -7.27 2.40 -8.41
CA GLN A 38 -6.17 3.11 -7.79
C GLN A 38 -5.90 2.49 -6.42
N VAL A 39 -4.69 2.01 -6.21
CA VAL A 39 -4.24 1.46 -4.93
C VAL A 39 -3.09 2.31 -4.42
N LEU A 40 -3.28 2.93 -3.27
CA LEU A 40 -2.27 3.72 -2.58
C LEU A 40 -1.82 2.97 -1.32
N SER A 41 -0.52 2.79 -1.14
CA SER A 41 0.07 2.31 0.11
C SER A 41 1.06 3.33 0.64
N THR A 42 0.86 3.71 1.90
CA THR A 42 1.65 4.72 2.61
C THR A 42 1.78 4.30 4.07
N GLY A 43 2.79 4.84 4.76
CA GLY A 43 2.99 4.56 6.18
C GLY A 43 1.87 5.08 7.09
N LEU A 44 1.92 4.65 8.36
CA LEU A 44 1.05 5.05 9.47
C LEU A 44 -0.41 4.56 9.35
N GLU A 45 -1.30 5.19 10.12
CA GLU A 45 -2.67 4.76 10.46
C GLU A 45 -3.56 4.45 9.24
N THR A 46 -3.22 4.93 8.05
CA THR A 46 -3.98 4.71 6.82
C THR A 46 -3.73 3.33 6.19
N GLY A 47 -2.51 2.79 6.29
CA GLY A 47 -2.12 1.53 5.63
C GLY A 47 -2.25 1.60 4.10
N MET A 48 -3.20 0.85 3.55
CA MET A 48 -3.53 0.86 2.12
C MET A 48 -4.94 1.40 1.89
N MET A 49 -5.09 2.19 0.83
CA MET A 49 -6.38 2.66 0.31
C MET A 49 -6.57 2.15 -1.11
N CYS A 50 -7.79 1.75 -1.43
CA CYS A 50 -8.18 1.34 -2.77
C CYS A 50 -9.43 2.08 -3.20
N SER A 51 -9.41 2.63 -4.41
CA SER A 51 -10.58 3.16 -5.10
C SER A 51 -10.78 2.37 -6.39
N VAL A 52 -11.99 1.86 -6.59
CA VAL A 52 -12.34 1.03 -7.74
C VAL A 52 -13.60 1.56 -8.40
N ARG A 53 -13.54 1.74 -9.72
CA ARG A 53 -14.67 1.99 -10.60
C ARG A 53 -14.86 0.80 -11.52
N ILE A 54 -16.04 0.18 -11.50
CA ILE A 54 -16.36 -1.00 -12.30
C ILE A 54 -17.52 -0.70 -13.24
N GLU A 55 -17.30 -0.85 -14.53
CA GLU A 55 -18.30 -0.64 -15.58
C GLU A 55 -18.79 -1.98 -16.17
N GLY A 56 -19.99 -1.95 -16.76
CA GLY A 56 -20.58 -3.12 -17.43
C GLY A 56 -21.13 -4.19 -16.48
N MET A 57 -21.33 -3.87 -15.20
CA MET A 57 -21.95 -4.77 -14.23
C MET A 57 -23.46 -4.91 -14.48
N LYS A 58 -24.03 -6.07 -14.12
CA LYS A 58 -25.48 -6.25 -14.07
C LYS A 58 -26.06 -5.38 -12.95
N LEU A 59 -27.17 -4.69 -13.24
CA LEU A 59 -27.88 -3.85 -12.28
C LEU A 59 -28.24 -4.59 -10.98
N SER A 60 -28.64 -5.86 -11.08
CA SER A 60 -28.92 -6.69 -9.91
C SER A 60 -27.70 -6.90 -9.01
N THR A 61 -26.50 -7.08 -9.58
CA THR A 61 -25.25 -7.18 -8.82
C THR A 61 -24.86 -5.85 -8.20
N MET A 62 -25.01 -4.74 -8.93
CA MET A 62 -24.74 -3.39 -8.41
C MET A 62 -25.64 -3.04 -7.22
N ASN A 63 -26.95 -3.30 -7.34
CA ASN A 63 -27.90 -3.10 -6.25
C ASN A 63 -27.56 -4.00 -5.05
N ARG A 64 -27.11 -5.23 -5.31
CA ARG A 64 -26.71 -6.17 -4.27
C ARG A 64 -25.46 -5.72 -3.53
N LEU A 65 -24.45 -5.19 -4.22
CA LEU A 65 -23.21 -4.75 -3.58
C LEU A 65 -23.35 -3.36 -2.91
N SER A 66 -24.38 -2.58 -3.23
CA SER A 66 -24.62 -1.28 -2.58
C SER A 66 -24.95 -1.38 -1.09
N VAL A 67 -25.33 -2.58 -0.61
CA VAL A 67 -25.52 -2.85 0.83
C VAL A 67 -24.23 -3.30 1.52
N ALA A 68 -23.13 -3.46 0.77
CA ALA A 68 -21.87 -3.96 1.30
C ALA A 68 -21.07 -2.91 2.09
N GLN A 69 -21.37 -1.63 1.88
CA GLN A 69 -20.69 -0.51 2.53
C GLN A 69 -20.89 -0.45 4.05
N ALA A 70 -20.06 0.35 4.72
CA ALA A 70 -20.27 0.68 6.12
C ALA A 70 -21.62 1.39 6.31
N SER A 71 -22.26 1.16 7.45
CA SER A 71 -23.42 1.96 7.84
C SER A 71 -22.95 3.27 8.50
N VAL A 72 -23.88 4.19 8.74
CA VAL A 72 -23.59 5.46 9.44
C VAL A 72 -23.09 5.23 10.88
N ILE A 73 -23.40 4.08 11.48
CA ILE A 73 -23.12 3.79 12.90
C ILE A 73 -22.04 2.71 13.10
N ASP A 74 -21.88 1.80 12.15
CA ASP A 74 -20.99 0.63 12.25
C ASP A 74 -20.31 0.32 10.90
N GLN A 75 -19.01 0.03 10.95
CA GLN A 75 -18.24 -0.51 9.83
C GLN A 75 -18.72 -1.92 9.47
N SER A 76 -18.88 -2.20 8.17
CA SER A 76 -19.22 -3.54 7.71
C SER A 76 -18.01 -4.48 7.80
N SER A 77 -18.29 -5.77 8.02
CA SER A 77 -17.27 -6.84 7.92
C SER A 77 -17.02 -7.30 6.48
N ASN A 78 -17.47 -6.51 5.49
CA ASN A 78 -17.32 -6.85 4.08
C ASN A 78 -15.98 -6.36 3.56
N SER A 79 -15.33 -7.15 2.73
CA SER A 79 -14.01 -6.85 2.18
C SER A 79 -13.97 -6.96 0.67
N ILE A 80 -12.96 -6.32 0.08
CA ILE A 80 -12.63 -6.40 -1.34
C ILE A 80 -11.17 -6.87 -1.47
N THR A 81 -10.95 -7.84 -2.35
CA THR A 81 -9.63 -8.27 -2.80
C THR A 81 -9.46 -7.91 -4.27
N VAL A 82 -8.37 -7.23 -4.60
CA VAL A 82 -8.05 -6.83 -5.98
C VAL A 82 -6.81 -7.57 -6.46
N ARG A 83 -6.93 -8.23 -7.61
CA ARG A 83 -5.84 -8.98 -8.27
C ARG A 83 -5.63 -8.41 -9.67
N ALA A 84 -4.40 -8.08 -10.04
CA ALA A 84 -4.11 -7.43 -11.32
C ALA A 84 -2.93 -8.09 -12.04
N GLY A 85 -2.99 -8.12 -13.37
CA GLY A 85 -1.91 -8.65 -14.19
C GLY A 85 -2.29 -8.79 -15.67
N ASP A 86 -1.46 -9.50 -16.42
CA ASP A 86 -1.69 -9.75 -17.84
C ASP A 86 -2.57 -11.00 -18.05
N ALA A 87 -3.34 -11.00 -19.13
CA ALA A 87 -4.11 -12.17 -19.54
C ALA A 87 -3.17 -13.38 -19.77
N GLY A 88 -3.53 -14.52 -19.19
CA GLY A 88 -2.73 -15.75 -19.26
C GLY A 88 -1.54 -15.82 -18.29
N ALA A 89 -1.27 -14.77 -17.51
CA ALA A 89 -0.29 -14.77 -16.44
C ALA A 89 -0.95 -14.89 -15.06
N THR A 90 -0.16 -15.21 -14.04
CA THR A 90 -0.61 -15.12 -12.64
C THR A 90 -0.96 -13.67 -12.31
N ARG A 91 -2.09 -13.46 -11.63
CA ARG A 91 -2.57 -12.16 -11.18
C ARG A 91 -2.36 -12.04 -9.67
N PRO A 92 -1.24 -11.47 -9.20
CA PRO A 92 -1.02 -11.28 -7.77
C PRO A 92 -2.10 -10.37 -7.19
N THR A 93 -2.40 -10.60 -5.91
CA THR A 93 -3.18 -9.66 -5.11
C THR A 93 -2.36 -8.37 -4.95
N ILE A 94 -3.02 -7.23 -5.12
CA ILE A 94 -2.42 -5.90 -4.94
C ILE A 94 -3.11 -5.10 -3.84
N PHE A 95 -4.28 -5.56 -3.39
CA PHE A 95 -5.01 -4.95 -2.29
C PHE A 95 -5.97 -5.96 -1.66
N THR A 96 -6.11 -5.85 -0.35
CA THR A 96 -7.18 -6.45 0.46
C THR A 96 -7.55 -5.46 1.56
N GLY A 97 -8.84 -5.33 1.85
CA GLY A 97 -9.30 -4.42 2.89
C GLY A 97 -10.81 -4.36 3.04
N GLY A 98 -11.25 -3.70 4.11
CA GLY A 98 -12.67 -3.49 4.41
C GLY A 98 -13.28 -2.41 3.52
N ILE A 99 -14.50 -2.66 3.06
CA ILE A 99 -15.27 -1.73 2.24
C ILE A 99 -15.79 -0.59 3.12
N VAL A 100 -15.43 0.64 2.78
CA VAL A 100 -15.89 1.85 3.49
C VAL A 100 -17.11 2.43 2.77
N GLU A 101 -17.02 2.58 1.45
CA GLU A 101 -18.11 3.09 0.61
C GLU A 101 -18.32 2.18 -0.61
N ALA A 102 -19.58 1.99 -0.99
CA ALA A 102 -19.93 1.21 -2.18
C ALA A 102 -21.30 1.66 -2.73
N PHE A 103 -21.33 2.22 -3.93
CA PHE A 103 -22.56 2.77 -4.52
C PHE A 103 -22.57 2.73 -6.05
N VAL A 104 -23.76 2.83 -6.63
CA VAL A 104 -23.95 2.95 -8.08
C VAL A 104 -23.90 4.43 -8.48
N ASP A 105 -22.99 4.77 -9.38
CA ASP A 105 -22.91 6.09 -10.00
C ASP A 105 -23.75 6.12 -11.29
N TYR A 106 -25.01 6.54 -11.16
CA TYR A 106 -25.91 6.73 -12.30
C TYR A 106 -25.65 8.04 -13.06
N ALA A 107 -24.89 8.98 -12.50
CA ALA A 107 -24.61 10.25 -13.17
C ALA A 107 -23.71 10.08 -14.40
N GLY A 108 -22.92 9.00 -14.44
CA GLY A 108 -22.08 8.62 -15.57
C GLY A 108 -22.80 8.06 -16.80
N ALA A 109 -24.14 8.10 -16.86
CA ALA A 109 -24.91 7.56 -17.98
C ALA A 109 -24.42 8.12 -19.35
N PRO A 110 -24.26 7.26 -20.39
CA PRO A 110 -24.67 5.85 -20.45
C PRO A 110 -23.70 4.86 -19.78
N ASN A 111 -22.51 5.30 -19.38
CA ASN A 111 -21.48 4.44 -18.76
C ASN A 111 -21.64 4.41 -17.23
N VAL A 112 -22.76 3.84 -16.77
CA VAL A 112 -23.03 3.61 -15.35
C VAL A 112 -21.96 2.70 -14.76
N ALA A 113 -21.45 3.09 -13.59
CA ALA A 113 -20.41 2.33 -12.90
C ALA A 113 -20.78 2.07 -11.44
N PHE A 114 -20.19 1.02 -10.89
CA PHE A 114 -20.16 0.76 -9.46
C PHE A 114 -18.85 1.32 -8.89
N GLN A 115 -18.97 2.17 -7.88
CA GLN A 115 -17.85 2.83 -7.20
C GLN A 115 -17.64 2.18 -5.84
N VAL A 116 -16.39 1.88 -5.51
CA VAL A 116 -16.00 1.27 -4.22
C VAL A 116 -14.77 1.96 -3.68
N THR A 117 -14.78 2.28 -2.39
CA THR A 117 -13.61 2.73 -1.63
C THR A 117 -13.40 1.78 -0.47
N ALA A 118 -12.16 1.34 -0.27
CA ALA A 118 -11.78 0.41 0.79
C ALA A 118 -10.45 0.77 1.44
N LEU A 119 -10.30 0.38 2.71
CA LEU A 119 -9.08 0.56 3.51
C LEU A 119 -8.66 -0.76 4.14
N SER A 120 -7.36 -1.05 4.14
CA SER A 120 -6.82 -2.23 4.83
C SER A 120 -7.06 -2.18 6.36
N THR A 121 -7.13 -0.98 6.92
CA THR A 121 -7.32 -0.75 8.36
C THR A 121 -8.78 -0.68 8.81
N ALA A 122 -9.76 -0.63 7.88
CA ALA A 122 -11.17 -0.43 8.22
C ALA A 122 -11.71 -1.49 9.20
N ILE A 123 -11.51 -2.78 8.89
CA ILE A 123 -11.99 -3.88 9.74
C ILE A 123 -11.23 -3.92 11.09
N PRO A 124 -9.88 -3.86 11.13
CA PRO A 124 -9.13 -3.79 12.39
C PRO A 124 -9.45 -2.56 13.26
N ALA A 125 -9.83 -1.43 12.66
CA ALA A 125 -10.18 -0.21 13.40
C ALA A 125 -11.53 -0.32 14.11
N ALA A 126 -12.48 -1.04 13.52
CA ALA A 126 -13.85 -1.09 13.97
C ALA A 126 -14.15 -2.16 15.02
N MET A 127 -13.32 -3.20 15.15
CA MET A 127 -13.57 -4.30 16.07
C MET A 127 -12.83 -4.09 17.40
N PRO A 128 -13.54 -3.91 18.53
CA PRO A 128 -12.95 -4.05 19.86
C PRO A 128 -12.41 -5.47 20.01
N ILE A 129 -11.18 -5.60 20.49
CA ILE A 129 -10.58 -6.89 20.82
C ILE A 129 -10.32 -6.94 22.33
N GLU A 130 -10.17 -8.14 22.88
CA GLU A 130 -9.77 -8.28 24.28
C GLU A 130 -8.47 -7.49 24.53
N PRO A 131 -8.33 -6.81 25.68
CA PRO A 131 -7.13 -6.06 26.00
C PRO A 131 -5.86 -6.92 25.87
N THR A 132 -4.79 -6.33 25.35
CA THR A 132 -3.49 -7.01 25.24
C THR A 132 -2.62 -6.61 26.42
N CYS A 133 -2.31 -7.59 27.27
CA CYS A 133 -1.57 -7.38 28.50
C CYS A 133 -0.29 -8.22 28.51
N PHE A 134 0.84 -7.59 28.86
CA PHE A 134 2.13 -8.27 29.03
C PHE A 134 2.84 -7.74 30.27
N ALA A 135 3.62 -8.60 30.91
CA ALA A 135 4.52 -8.19 31.98
C ALA A 135 5.69 -7.34 31.44
N ALA A 136 6.42 -6.69 32.35
CA ALA A 136 7.66 -5.98 31.98
C ALA A 136 8.66 -6.93 31.31
N GLY A 137 9.45 -6.41 30.37
CA GLY A 137 10.43 -7.20 29.63
C GLY A 137 9.88 -7.92 28.39
N ALA A 138 8.60 -7.73 28.03
CA ALA A 138 8.03 -8.27 26.81
C ALA A 138 8.59 -7.58 25.56
N LYS A 139 8.90 -8.35 24.51
CA LYS A 139 9.32 -7.80 23.22
C LYS A 139 8.14 -7.14 22.52
N VAL A 140 8.40 -5.99 21.89
CA VAL A 140 7.39 -5.28 21.10
C VAL A 140 6.86 -6.16 19.96
N SER A 141 7.71 -6.98 19.35
CA SER A 141 7.32 -7.95 18.32
C SER A 141 6.25 -8.93 18.82
N ASP A 142 6.39 -9.43 20.04
CA ASP A 142 5.49 -10.44 20.61
C ASP A 142 4.13 -9.83 20.93
N ILE A 143 4.13 -8.57 21.40
CA ILE A 143 2.91 -7.79 21.65
C ILE A 143 2.17 -7.52 20.33
N MET A 144 2.87 -7.03 19.31
CA MET A 144 2.29 -6.74 17.99
C MET A 144 1.77 -8.00 17.30
N GLN A 145 2.50 -9.11 17.39
CA GLN A 145 2.07 -10.41 16.89
C GLN A 145 0.79 -10.90 17.59
N ALA A 146 0.71 -10.74 18.91
CA ALA A 146 -0.49 -11.11 19.67
C ALA A 146 -1.72 -10.28 19.25
N ILE A 147 -1.54 -8.98 18.99
CA ILE A 147 -2.62 -8.12 18.50
C ILE A 147 -3.03 -8.53 17.08
N ALA A 148 -2.07 -8.76 16.17
CA ALA A 148 -2.33 -9.20 14.80
C ALA A 148 -3.15 -10.51 14.77
N GLY A 149 -2.76 -11.49 15.59
CA GLY A 149 -3.47 -12.77 15.69
C GLY A 149 -4.92 -12.64 16.15
N LYS A 150 -5.24 -11.67 17.03
CA LYS A 150 -6.62 -11.42 17.49
C LYS A 150 -7.54 -10.93 16.38
N VAL A 151 -7.00 -10.33 15.31
CA VAL A 151 -7.76 -9.86 14.14
C VAL A 151 -7.47 -10.66 12.86
N GLY A 152 -6.77 -11.79 12.98
CA GLY A 152 -6.49 -12.68 11.85
C GLY A 152 -5.50 -12.12 10.82
N LEU A 153 -4.69 -11.13 11.20
CA LEU A 153 -3.60 -10.63 10.37
C LEU A 153 -2.37 -11.52 10.51
N GLU A 154 -1.65 -11.72 9.42
CA GLU A 154 -0.26 -12.20 9.46
C GLU A 154 0.64 -11.14 10.11
N PHE A 155 1.83 -11.54 10.56
CA PHE A 155 2.77 -10.64 11.23
C PHE A 155 4.18 -10.79 10.70
N THR A 156 4.79 -9.66 10.33
CA THR A 156 6.19 -9.60 9.88
C THR A 156 6.98 -8.56 10.67
N ASN A 157 8.13 -8.97 11.21
CA ASN A 157 9.05 -8.08 11.92
C ASN A 157 10.29 -7.81 11.06
N HIS A 158 10.53 -6.55 10.68
CA HIS A 158 11.68 -6.12 9.89
C HIS A 158 12.83 -5.57 10.75
N GLY A 159 13.07 -6.19 11.91
CA GLY A 159 14.24 -5.89 12.75
C GLY A 159 13.94 -5.06 14.00
N VAL A 160 12.68 -4.96 14.44
CA VAL A 160 12.34 -4.41 15.75
C VAL A 160 12.77 -5.39 16.84
N ASP A 161 13.66 -4.93 17.72
CA ASP A 161 14.18 -5.65 18.89
C ASP A 161 13.82 -4.98 20.23
N ALA A 162 13.09 -3.87 20.18
CA ALA A 162 12.67 -3.10 21.34
C ALA A 162 11.88 -3.94 22.36
N VAL A 163 12.08 -3.62 23.64
CA VAL A 163 11.49 -4.31 24.78
C VAL A 163 10.76 -3.31 25.67
N MET A 164 9.59 -3.69 26.17
CA MET A 164 8.82 -2.88 27.10
C MET A 164 9.50 -2.82 28.47
N THR A 165 9.79 -1.61 28.93
CA THR A 165 10.45 -1.38 30.24
C THR A 165 9.50 -1.69 31.41
N GLY A 166 8.19 -1.48 31.23
CA GLY A 166 7.15 -1.76 32.21
C GLY A 166 6.12 -2.75 31.68
N GLY A 167 5.24 -3.24 32.54
CA GLY A 167 4.07 -4.00 32.11
C GLY A 167 3.12 -3.12 31.30
N VAL A 168 2.46 -3.70 30.31
CA VAL A 168 1.55 -3.00 29.39
C VAL A 168 0.14 -3.57 29.49
N ASN A 169 -0.84 -2.71 29.26
CA ASN A 169 -2.25 -3.05 29.09
C ASN A 169 -2.83 -2.13 28.02
N TYR A 170 -3.06 -2.67 26.83
CA TYR A 170 -3.63 -1.95 25.70
C TYR A 170 -5.10 -2.35 25.52
N PRO A 171 -6.08 -1.49 25.87
CA PRO A 171 -7.49 -1.73 25.59
C PRO A 171 -7.90 -1.16 24.22
N GLY A 172 -9.13 -1.43 23.79
CA GLY A 172 -9.74 -0.84 22.60
C GLY A 172 -9.64 -1.73 21.36
N SER A 173 -9.82 -1.13 20.18
CA SER A 173 -9.70 -1.84 18.90
C SER A 173 -8.26 -2.21 18.57
N ALA A 174 -8.06 -3.13 17.62
CA ALA A 174 -6.73 -3.56 17.23
C ALA A 174 -5.85 -2.38 16.80
N MET A 175 -6.39 -1.44 16.01
CA MET A 175 -5.66 -0.23 15.60
C MET A 175 -5.26 0.64 16.79
N GLN A 176 -6.13 0.82 17.79
CA GLN A 176 -5.79 1.59 18.99
C GLN A 176 -4.66 0.92 19.79
N GLN A 177 -4.69 -0.41 19.90
CA GLN A 177 -3.65 -1.17 20.59
C GLN A 177 -2.32 -1.16 19.84
N ILE A 178 -2.35 -1.31 18.50
CA ILE A 178 -1.15 -1.22 17.64
C ILE A 178 -0.55 0.17 17.72
N ASP A 179 -1.34 1.23 17.53
CA ASP A 179 -0.84 2.61 17.58
C ASP A 179 -0.24 2.95 18.96
N ALA A 180 -0.94 2.58 20.05
CA ALA A 180 -0.43 2.80 21.40
C ALA A 180 0.89 2.06 21.67
N CYS A 181 1.01 0.81 21.20
CA CYS A 181 2.25 0.05 21.29
C CYS A 181 3.37 0.70 20.47
N ALA A 182 3.11 1.01 19.19
CA ALA A 182 4.10 1.59 18.28
C ALA A 182 4.64 2.93 18.79
N ARG A 183 3.76 3.83 19.21
CA ARG A 183 4.13 5.16 19.74
C ARG A 183 4.93 5.08 21.04
N SER A 184 4.69 4.09 21.89
CA SER A 184 5.37 3.96 23.17
C SER A 184 6.88 3.69 23.05
N VAL A 185 7.30 3.06 21.96
CA VAL A 185 8.71 2.71 21.68
C VAL A 185 9.26 3.40 20.43
N GLY A 186 8.43 4.17 19.72
CA GLY A 186 8.82 4.92 18.53
C GLY A 186 9.15 4.03 17.33
N ILE A 187 8.35 2.99 17.08
CA ILE A 187 8.47 2.15 15.88
C ILE A 187 7.44 2.55 14.82
N GLU A 188 7.70 2.14 13.58
CA GLU A 188 6.80 2.31 12.44
C GLU A 188 6.04 1.01 12.18
N TYR A 189 4.81 1.12 11.65
CA TYR A 189 4.02 -0.04 11.24
C TYR A 189 3.23 0.24 9.96
N HIS A 190 2.85 -0.84 9.28
CA HIS A 190 1.97 -0.81 8.11
C HIS A 190 1.05 -2.02 8.15
N ILE A 191 -0.22 -1.80 7.81
CA ILE A 191 -1.20 -2.87 7.59
C ILE A 191 -1.61 -2.86 6.13
N GLY A 192 -1.37 -3.97 5.45
CA GLY A 192 -1.73 -4.16 4.06
C GLY A 192 -1.54 -5.61 3.68
N MET A 193 -2.27 -6.08 2.67
CA MET A 193 -2.14 -7.46 2.20
C MET A 193 -2.31 -8.49 3.35
N ASP A 194 -3.31 -8.26 4.21
CA ASP A 194 -3.63 -9.05 5.40
C ASP A 194 -2.46 -9.26 6.39
N THR A 195 -1.44 -8.38 6.32
CA THR A 195 -0.22 -8.48 7.13
C THR A 195 0.01 -7.20 7.93
N LEU A 196 0.25 -7.33 9.24
CA LEU A 196 0.85 -6.29 10.07
C LEU A 196 2.38 -6.39 9.98
N SER A 197 3.02 -5.37 9.44
CA SER A 197 4.47 -5.26 9.34
C SER A 197 4.99 -4.16 10.24
N ILE A 198 6.12 -4.40 10.92
CA ILE A 198 6.75 -3.41 11.82
C ILE A 198 8.22 -3.17 11.46
N TRP A 199 8.66 -1.91 11.63
CA TRP A 199 10.05 -1.48 11.40
C TRP A 199 10.56 -0.62 12.56
N PRO A 200 11.86 -0.67 12.86
CA PRO A 200 12.50 0.36 13.68
C PRO A 200 12.30 1.75 13.08
N LYS A 201 12.46 2.80 13.89
CA LYS A 201 12.34 4.20 13.43
C LYS A 201 13.30 4.51 12.29
N ASP A 202 14.56 4.09 12.43
CA ASP A 202 15.56 4.22 11.39
C ASP A 202 15.52 2.95 10.52
N VAL A 203 15.11 3.08 9.26
CA VAL A 203 15.04 1.94 8.33
C VAL A 203 16.30 1.92 7.47
N ALA A 204 17.15 0.93 7.69
CA ALA A 204 18.26 0.64 6.79
C ALA A 204 17.74 0.08 5.46
N ALA A 205 18.45 0.37 4.36
CA ALA A 205 18.19 -0.30 3.09
C ALA A 205 18.45 -1.79 3.23
N SER A 206 17.62 -2.60 2.56
CA SER A 206 17.85 -4.02 2.39
C SER A 206 18.84 -4.30 1.27
N ASP A 207 19.64 -5.35 1.42
CA ASP A 207 20.51 -5.88 0.35
C ASP A 207 19.71 -6.48 -0.82
N THR A 208 18.42 -6.79 -0.62
CA THR A 208 17.50 -7.30 -1.65
C THR A 208 16.83 -6.18 -2.42
N ALA A 209 17.63 -5.36 -3.12
CA ALA A 209 17.11 -4.20 -3.84
C ALA A 209 16.48 -4.57 -5.20
N ILE A 210 15.27 -4.06 -5.47
CA ILE A 210 14.56 -4.25 -6.74
C ILE A 210 15.10 -3.27 -7.78
N LEU A 211 15.61 -3.78 -8.91
CA LEU A 211 16.18 -2.93 -9.95
C LEU A 211 15.08 -2.12 -10.68
N VAL A 212 15.19 -0.80 -10.65
CA VAL A 212 14.32 0.13 -11.39
C VAL A 212 15.16 0.88 -12.43
N SER A 213 14.88 0.64 -13.70
CA SER A 213 15.62 1.15 -14.86
C SER A 213 14.74 1.15 -16.11
N ALA A 214 15.21 1.74 -17.20
CA ALA A 214 14.50 1.69 -18.49
C ALA A 214 14.21 0.24 -18.92
N ASP A 215 15.17 -0.68 -18.71
CA ASP A 215 15.04 -2.10 -19.07
C ASP A 215 14.05 -2.87 -18.18
N THR A 216 13.81 -2.39 -16.95
CA THR A 216 12.86 -2.98 -16.01
C THR A 216 11.51 -2.28 -16.00
N GLY A 217 11.24 -1.43 -17.00
CA GLY A 217 9.94 -0.82 -17.22
C GLY A 217 9.77 0.57 -16.60
N MET A 218 10.84 1.24 -16.19
CA MET A 218 10.78 2.66 -15.83
C MET A 218 10.31 3.50 -17.03
N VAL A 219 9.37 4.40 -16.78
CA VAL A 219 8.76 5.26 -17.80
C VAL A 219 9.27 6.69 -17.58
N GLY A 220 9.84 7.27 -18.63
CA GLY A 220 10.45 8.60 -18.55
C GLY A 220 11.70 8.62 -17.68
N TYR A 221 11.94 9.74 -17.00
CA TYR A 221 13.08 9.93 -16.12
C TYR A 221 12.61 10.21 -14.68
N PRO A 222 13.38 9.80 -13.66
CA PRO A 222 13.08 10.13 -12.28
C PRO A 222 13.05 11.64 -12.03
N ASN A 223 12.13 12.09 -11.19
CA ASN A 223 12.08 13.46 -10.69
C ASN A 223 12.75 13.51 -9.32
N TYR A 224 13.91 14.14 -9.26
CA TYR A 224 14.67 14.26 -8.03
C TYR A 224 14.34 15.54 -7.27
N SER A 225 14.25 15.42 -5.94
CA SER A 225 14.13 16.55 -5.01
C SER A 225 15.15 16.40 -3.87
N GLN A 226 15.28 17.41 -3.01
CA GLN A 226 16.12 17.29 -1.82
C GLN A 226 15.63 16.19 -0.85
N GLY A 227 14.32 15.94 -0.81
CA GLY A 227 13.68 15.02 0.13
C GLY A 227 13.49 13.60 -0.40
N GLY A 228 13.76 13.31 -1.67
CA GLY A 228 13.48 12.01 -2.27
C GLY A 228 13.45 12.01 -3.79
N VAL A 229 13.01 10.89 -4.36
CA VAL A 229 12.83 10.68 -5.79
C VAL A 229 11.40 10.21 -6.08
N LEU A 230 10.83 10.75 -7.16
CA LEU A 230 9.59 10.24 -7.75
C LEU A 230 9.95 9.46 -9.02
N VAL A 231 9.42 8.23 -9.13
CA VAL A 231 9.67 7.35 -10.27
C VAL A 231 8.36 6.73 -10.73
N GLN A 232 8.14 6.67 -12.04
CA GLN A 232 7.05 5.92 -12.64
C GLN A 232 7.60 4.69 -13.36
N THR A 233 6.93 3.55 -13.17
CA THR A 233 7.19 2.32 -13.91
C THR A 233 5.90 1.80 -14.55
N LEU A 234 6.02 0.91 -15.53
CA LEU A 234 4.94 -0.03 -15.85
C LEU A 234 4.53 -0.77 -14.57
N PHE A 235 3.27 -1.21 -14.52
CA PHE A 235 2.73 -1.92 -13.36
C PHE A 235 3.69 -3.00 -12.85
N ASN A 236 4.13 -2.84 -11.61
CA ASN A 236 5.05 -3.76 -10.95
C ASN A 236 4.49 -4.11 -9.56
N PRO A 237 3.76 -5.23 -9.44
CA PRO A 237 3.21 -5.70 -8.16
C PRO A 237 4.28 -6.29 -7.22
N GLY A 238 5.54 -6.36 -7.66
CA GLY A 238 6.64 -6.84 -6.85
C GLY A 238 7.29 -5.77 -5.97
N ILE A 239 6.97 -4.49 -6.18
CA ILE A 239 7.46 -3.38 -5.36
C ILE A 239 6.36 -3.00 -4.36
N ASN A 240 6.70 -2.92 -3.08
CA ASN A 240 5.79 -2.60 -1.99
C ASN A 240 6.30 -1.43 -1.15
N PHE A 241 5.47 -0.94 -0.24
CA PHE A 241 5.88 0.02 0.78
C PHE A 241 7.07 -0.53 1.59
N ARG A 242 8.06 0.34 1.85
CA ARG A 242 9.34 0.04 2.52
C ARG A 242 10.29 -0.91 1.78
N ASP A 243 9.96 -1.37 0.57
CA ASP A 243 10.94 -2.07 -0.25
C ASP A 243 12.11 -1.15 -0.62
N THR A 244 13.29 -1.75 -0.76
CA THR A 244 14.46 -1.05 -1.29
C THR A 244 14.49 -1.23 -2.81
N ILE A 245 14.58 -0.12 -3.54
CA ILE A 245 14.82 -0.12 -4.99
C ILE A 245 16.26 0.29 -5.28
N LYS A 246 16.84 -0.28 -6.34
CA LYS A 246 18.08 0.18 -6.94
C LYS A 246 17.75 0.95 -8.21
N LEU A 247 17.82 2.27 -8.15
CA LEU A 247 17.50 3.15 -9.27
C LEU A 247 18.70 3.26 -10.22
N GLN A 248 18.45 3.05 -11.51
CA GLN A 248 19.40 3.27 -12.61
C GLN A 248 18.74 4.08 -13.72
N SER A 249 19.17 5.33 -13.86
CA SER A 249 18.77 6.30 -14.87
C SER A 249 20.01 6.84 -15.59
N GLU A 250 19.91 7.04 -16.91
CA GLU A 250 20.96 7.66 -17.71
C GLU A 250 21.09 9.16 -17.42
N TYR A 251 19.98 9.84 -17.14
CA TYR A 251 19.96 11.28 -16.87
C TYR A 251 19.86 11.56 -15.37
N SER A 252 20.78 12.41 -14.91
CA SER A 252 20.94 12.89 -13.55
C SER A 252 21.03 14.41 -13.58
N PRO A 253 20.48 15.16 -12.61
CA PRO A 253 20.65 16.61 -12.57
C PRO A 253 22.15 16.97 -12.57
N ALA A 254 22.64 17.62 -13.64
CA ALA A 254 24.06 17.91 -13.84
C ALA A 254 24.69 18.77 -12.73
N ALA A 255 23.87 19.49 -11.96
CA ALA A 255 24.32 20.26 -10.81
C ALA A 255 24.69 19.40 -9.60
N TRP A 256 24.26 18.14 -9.54
CA TRP A 256 24.43 17.23 -8.40
C TRP A 256 25.53 16.22 -8.60
N VAL A 257 25.99 16.04 -9.84
CA VAL A 257 27.11 15.18 -10.20
C VAL A 257 28.30 16.00 -10.72
N ASN A 258 29.52 15.58 -10.38
CA ASN A 258 30.75 16.15 -10.90
C ASN A 258 30.96 15.66 -12.35
N ASN A 259 32.03 16.12 -13.01
CA ASN A 259 32.36 15.73 -14.39
C ASN A 259 32.59 14.21 -14.59
N TYR A 260 32.59 13.42 -13.51
CA TYR A 260 32.74 11.96 -13.49
C TYR A 260 31.45 11.23 -13.10
N GLY A 261 30.31 11.93 -13.00
CA GLY A 261 29.02 11.33 -12.62
C GLY A 261 28.90 11.01 -11.12
N GLN A 262 29.85 11.45 -10.29
CA GLN A 262 29.83 11.24 -8.83
C GLN A 262 29.21 12.44 -8.12
N LEU A 263 28.66 12.27 -6.93
CA LEU A 263 28.09 13.37 -6.15
C LEU A 263 29.03 14.57 -6.01
N ARG A 264 28.53 15.78 -6.25
CA ARG A 264 29.26 16.99 -5.85
C ARG A 264 29.18 17.13 -4.33
N GLU A 265 30.32 17.30 -3.69
CA GLU A 265 30.39 17.76 -2.30
C GLU A 265 30.26 19.30 -2.31
N VAL A 266 29.37 19.85 -1.46
CA VAL A 266 29.35 21.31 -1.24
C VAL A 266 30.46 21.63 -0.24
N ALA A 267 31.45 22.41 -0.67
CA ALA A 267 32.55 22.82 0.20
C ALA A 267 32.01 23.46 1.50
N GLY A 268 32.26 22.81 2.63
CA GLY A 268 31.86 23.29 3.96
C GLY A 268 30.49 22.84 4.48
N ALA A 269 29.76 21.97 3.77
CA ALA A 269 28.53 21.37 4.27
C ALA A 269 28.62 19.83 4.25
N SER A 270 28.17 19.17 5.32
CA SER A 270 28.01 17.71 5.40
C SER A 270 26.93 17.16 4.45
N SER A 271 26.36 18.00 3.58
CA SER A 271 25.25 17.67 2.69
C SER A 271 25.80 17.22 1.34
N MET A 272 25.85 15.90 1.13
CA MET A 272 26.13 15.29 -0.16
C MET A 272 24.86 15.34 -1.02
N TYR A 273 24.90 15.98 -2.21
CA TYR A 273 23.76 15.98 -3.13
C TYR A 273 23.28 14.56 -3.49
N PRO A 274 21.98 14.35 -3.77
CA PRO A 274 21.40 13.28 -4.56
C PRO A 274 22.28 12.32 -5.34
N ALA A 275 22.48 11.06 -4.96
CA ALA A 275 22.98 10.12 -5.97
C ALA A 275 21.76 9.79 -6.82
N SER A 276 21.74 10.31 -8.04
CA SER A 276 20.66 10.07 -8.99
C SER A 276 20.38 8.56 -9.17
N ASN A 277 21.45 7.77 -9.16
CA ASN A 277 21.41 6.32 -9.12
C ASN A 277 21.84 5.81 -7.75
N GLY A 278 21.26 4.69 -7.31
CA GLY A 278 21.58 4.11 -6.02
C GLY A 278 20.39 3.46 -5.34
N LEU A 279 20.53 3.21 -4.04
CA LEU A 279 19.49 2.60 -3.23
C LEU A 279 18.53 3.67 -2.72
N TRP A 280 17.24 3.37 -2.80
CA TRP A 280 16.16 4.19 -2.29
C TRP A 280 15.14 3.29 -1.60
N VAL A 281 14.53 3.77 -0.52
CA VAL A 281 13.49 3.07 0.24
C VAL A 281 12.14 3.70 -0.07
N VAL A 282 11.21 2.89 -0.56
CA VAL A 282 9.86 3.33 -0.91
C VAL A 282 9.12 3.81 0.34
N GLN A 283 8.62 5.05 0.30
CA GLN A 283 7.78 5.65 1.35
C GLN A 283 6.32 5.77 0.94
N LYS A 284 6.04 5.74 -0.36
CA LYS A 284 4.68 5.73 -0.89
C LYS A 284 4.70 5.02 -2.24
N ILE A 285 3.68 4.22 -2.47
CA ILE A 285 3.46 3.55 -3.75
C ILE A 285 2.01 3.70 -4.17
N GLU A 286 1.81 4.00 -5.44
CA GLU A 286 0.50 4.11 -6.06
C GLU A 286 0.44 3.25 -7.33
N HIS A 287 -0.52 2.34 -7.42
CA HIS A 287 -0.85 1.65 -8.66
C HIS A 287 -2.04 2.35 -9.30
N ASP A 288 -1.90 2.79 -10.55
CA ASP A 288 -2.98 3.37 -11.36
C ASP A 288 -3.23 2.48 -12.58
N LEU A 289 -4.35 1.76 -12.55
CA LEU A 289 -4.62 0.62 -13.41
C LEU A 289 -6.00 0.75 -14.07
N GLN A 290 -6.06 0.59 -15.38
CA GLN A 290 -7.31 0.56 -16.12
C GLN A 290 -7.34 -0.57 -17.16
N THR A 291 -8.41 -1.35 -17.17
CA THR A 291 -8.65 -2.40 -18.18
C THR A 291 -9.60 -1.94 -19.28
N GLU A 292 -9.61 -2.70 -20.39
CA GLU A 292 -10.59 -2.58 -21.49
C GLU A 292 -10.77 -1.14 -22.02
N THR A 293 -9.71 -0.33 -21.94
CA THR A 293 -9.66 1.07 -22.40
C THR A 293 -8.41 1.27 -23.24
N PRO A 294 -8.52 1.63 -24.54
CA PRO A 294 -7.34 1.92 -25.35
C PRO A 294 -6.50 3.04 -24.72
N GLY A 295 -5.24 2.74 -24.43
CA GLY A 295 -4.33 3.70 -23.78
C GLY A 295 -4.61 3.98 -22.30
N GLY A 296 -5.42 3.15 -21.64
CA GLY A 296 -5.65 3.25 -20.20
C GLY A 296 -4.35 3.11 -19.39
N PRO A 297 -4.24 3.75 -18.21
CA PRO A 297 -3.06 3.66 -17.37
C PRO A 297 -2.81 2.21 -16.92
N TRP A 298 -1.53 1.84 -16.82
CA TRP A 298 -1.10 0.56 -16.30
C TRP A 298 0.25 0.72 -15.62
N PHE A 299 0.28 1.56 -14.59
CA PHE A 299 1.51 2.12 -14.04
C PHE A 299 1.62 1.91 -12.53
N THR A 300 2.86 2.03 -12.04
CA THR A 300 3.19 2.12 -10.62
C THR A 300 4.02 3.38 -10.41
N MET A 301 3.58 4.24 -9.51
CA MET A 301 4.29 5.45 -9.11
C MET A 301 4.88 5.25 -7.72
N LEU A 302 6.13 5.66 -7.56
CA LEU A 302 6.92 5.46 -6.36
C LEU A 302 7.39 6.81 -5.86
N GLU A 303 7.18 7.08 -4.58
CA GLU A 303 7.93 8.10 -3.85
C GLU A 303 8.91 7.38 -2.91
N ALA A 304 10.20 7.60 -3.12
CA ALA A 304 11.24 6.93 -2.36
C ALA A 304 12.23 7.92 -1.75
N GLN A 305 12.74 7.57 -0.58
CA GLN A 305 13.72 8.36 0.17
C GLN A 305 15.04 7.61 0.26
N ARG A 306 16.11 8.33 0.59
CA ARG A 306 17.37 7.64 0.81
C ARG A 306 17.31 6.79 2.07
N PRO A 307 18.04 5.67 2.14
CA PRO A 307 18.08 4.82 3.32
C PRO A 307 18.45 5.57 4.60
N GLU A 308 19.39 6.51 4.55
CA GLU A 308 19.81 7.29 5.73
C GLU A 308 18.74 8.28 6.27
N PHE A 309 17.71 8.58 5.45
CA PHE A 309 16.58 9.45 5.82
C PHE A 309 15.27 8.67 5.95
N ALA A 310 15.20 7.44 5.44
CA ALA A 310 14.01 6.61 5.46
C ALA A 310 13.59 6.27 6.90
N GLY A 311 12.41 6.74 7.31
CA GLY A 311 11.89 6.56 8.67
C GLY A 311 12.20 7.72 9.64
N ARG A 312 12.99 8.71 9.23
CA ARG A 312 12.99 10.01 9.89
C ARG A 312 11.79 10.79 9.36
N VAL A 313 10.68 10.76 10.08
CA VAL A 313 9.58 11.72 9.89
C VAL A 313 10.09 13.10 10.30
N GLU A 314 11.00 13.67 9.51
CA GLU A 314 11.08 15.12 9.44
C GLU A 314 9.79 15.54 8.75
N THR A 315 8.89 16.04 9.59
CA THR A 315 7.76 16.85 9.22
C THR A 315 8.23 17.80 8.12
N PHE A 316 7.82 17.57 6.88
CA PHE A 316 7.83 18.62 5.86
C PHE A 316 6.73 19.62 6.25
N GLY A 317 7.05 20.40 7.28
CA GLY A 317 6.21 21.47 7.79
C GLY A 317 6.50 22.75 7.02
N ARG A 318 5.56 23.05 6.11
CA ARG A 318 5.16 24.39 5.63
C ARG A 318 6.18 25.25 4.90
#